data_AF-A0A415CSG9-F1
#
_entry.id   AF-A0A415CSG9-F1
#
_cell.length_a   1.000
_cell.length_b   1.000
_cell.length_c   1.000
_cell.angle_alpha   90.00
_cell.angle_beta   90.00
_cell.angle_gamma   90.00
#
_symmetry.space_group_name_H-M   'P 1'
#
loop_
_entity.id
_entity.type
_entity.pdbx_description
1 polymer ?
#
loop_
_entity_poly.entity_id
_entity_poly.type
_entity_poly.pdbx_seq_one_letter_code
_entity_poly.pdbx_strand_id
1 'polypeptide(L)'
;MHSLKPEGLYQEILTEYLTTYDQLTDKLERLDRRIEELASKEEYQEKVKHLSCFLGVKTQTALSTLVEVGDFKRFASAQQFASYRGLTPGEDVNGARI
;
A
#
# COMPACT_ATOMS: atom_id res chain seq x y z
N MET A 1 28.58 -0.38 -22.01
CA MET A 1 28.44 -1.45 -21.00
C MET A 1 29.00 -2.72 -21.59
N HIS A 2 29.98 -3.37 -20.96
CA HIS A 2 30.52 -4.64 -21.44
C HIS A 2 29.43 -5.71 -21.30
N SER A 3 29.02 -6.30 -22.43
CA SER A 3 28.12 -7.45 -22.43
C SER A 3 28.93 -8.65 -21.93
N LEU A 4 28.81 -8.92 -20.62
CA LEU A 4 29.14 -10.24 -20.09
C LEU A 4 28.15 -11.18 -20.75
N LYS A 5 28.62 -12.00 -21.69
CA LYS A 5 27.88 -13.15 -22.20
C LYS A 5 28.25 -14.32 -21.29
N PRO A 6 27.51 -14.58 -20.20
CA PRO A 6 27.68 -15.84 -19.49
C PRO A 6 27.37 -16.96 -20.49
N GLU A 7 28.23 -17.97 -20.56
CA GLU A 7 28.05 -19.15 -21.40
C GLU A 7 27.75 -20.36 -20.50
N GLY A 8 26.97 -21.32 -21.01
CA GLY A 8 26.61 -22.54 -20.29
C GLY A 8 25.68 -22.29 -19.10
N LEU A 9 25.93 -22.97 -17.97
CA LEU A 9 25.05 -22.97 -16.79
C LEU A 9 24.73 -21.56 -16.25
N TYR A 10 25.69 -20.62 -16.31
CA TYR A 10 25.45 -19.25 -15.85
C TYR A 10 24.46 -18.50 -16.74
N GLN A 11 24.43 -18.80 -18.04
CA GLN A 11 23.47 -18.22 -18.97
C GLN A 11 22.05 -18.70 -18.67
N GLU A 12 21.90 -20.00 -18.42
CA GLU A 12 20.63 -20.62 -18.06
C GLU A 12 20.09 -20.04 -16.75
N ILE A 13 20.93 -19.98 -15.71
CA ILE A 13 20.58 -19.39 -14.41
C ILE A 13 20.15 -17.92 -14.57
N LEU A 14 20.93 -17.11 -15.30
CA LEU A 14 20.59 -15.71 -15.52
C LEU A 14 19.26 -15.56 -16.27
N THR A 15 19.03 -16.40 -17.28
CA THR A 15 17.78 -16.39 -18.06
C THR A 15 16.58 -16.73 -17.19
N GLU A 16 16.72 -17.70 -16.28
CA GLU A 16 15.65 -18.06 -15.33
C GLU A 16 15.35 -16.91 -14.35
N TYR A 17 16.39 -16.23 -13.84
CA TYR A 17 16.20 -15.07 -12.98
C TYR A 17 15.49 -13.92 -13.69
N LEU A 18 15.88 -13.62 -14.94
CA LEU A 18 15.22 -12.59 -15.74
C LEU A 18 13.76 -12.97 -16.03
N THR A 19 13.51 -14.22 -16.37
CA THR A 19 12.14 -14.73 -16.58
C THR A 19 11.29 -14.58 -15.32
N THR A 20 11.84 -14.91 -14.16
CA THR A 20 11.16 -14.71 -12.87
C THR A 20 10.88 -13.23 -12.59
N TYR A 21 11.86 -12.37 -12.87
CA TYR A 21 11.71 -10.92 -12.71
C TYR A 21 10.58 -10.37 -13.58
N ASP A 22 10.51 -10.78 -14.85
CA ASP A 22 9.46 -10.36 -15.78
C ASP A 22 8.09 -10.83 -15.28
N GLN A 23 7.97 -12.10 -14.87
CA GLN A 23 6.72 -12.64 -14.31
C GLN A 23 6.25 -11.90 -13.06
N LEU A 24 7.17 -11.52 -12.17
CA LEU A 24 6.86 -10.76 -10.97
C LEU A 24 6.45 -9.33 -11.29
N THR A 25 7.14 -8.69 -12.25
CA THR A 25 6.82 -7.35 -12.72
C THR A 25 5.43 -7.31 -13.34
N ASP A 26 5.13 -8.24 -14.26
CA ASP A 26 3.81 -8.39 -14.87
C ASP A 26 2.72 -8.63 -13.81
N LYS A 27 3.04 -9.38 -12.75
CA LYS A 27 2.11 -9.63 -11.65
C LYS A 27 1.83 -8.37 -10.85
N LEU A 28 2.85 -7.56 -10.57
CA LEU A 28 2.70 -6.28 -9.88
C LEU A 28 1.80 -5.34 -10.69
N GLU A 29 2.08 -5.16 -11.98
CA GLU A 29 1.27 -4.29 -12.85
C GLU A 29 -0.20 -4.69 -12.90
N ARG A 30 -0.48 -6.00 -12.99
CA ARG A 30 -1.86 -6.50 -12.95
C ARG A 30 -2.55 -6.21 -11.62
N LEU A 31 -1.83 -6.32 -10.50
CA LEU A 31 -2.36 -6.05 -9.17
C LEU A 31 -2.60 -4.55 -8.97
N ASP A 32 -1.67 -3.71 -9.40
CA ASP A 32 -1.79 -2.24 -9.34
C ASP A 32 -3.01 -1.76 -10.12
N ARG A 33 -3.21 -2.27 -11.34
CA ARG A 33 -4.42 -1.95 -12.12
C ARG A 33 -5.69 -2.35 -11.38
N ARG A 34 -5.70 -3.51 -10.73
CA ARG A 34 -6.87 -4.00 -9.99
C ARG A 34 -7.13 -3.20 -8.72
N ILE A 35 -6.09 -2.65 -8.09
CA ILE A 35 -6.21 -1.72 -6.96
C ILE A 35 -6.85 -0.41 -7.42
N GLU A 36 -6.41 0.15 -8.54
CA GLU A 36 -7.01 1.36 -9.12
C GLU A 36 -8.48 1.15 -9.51
N GLU A 37 -8.80 0.02 -10.16
CA GLU A 37 -10.19 -0.35 -10.47
C GLU A 37 -11.06 -0.42 -9.21
N LEU A 38 -10.58 -1.06 -8.14
CA LEU A 38 -11.30 -1.14 -6.87
C LEU A 38 -11.46 0.25 -6.21
N ALA A 39 -10.41 1.07 -6.23
CA ALA A 39 -10.43 2.41 -5.68
C ALA A 39 -11.38 3.35 -6.43
N SER A 40 -11.62 3.09 -7.73
CA SER A 40 -12.53 3.88 -8.56
C SER A 40 -14.02 3.59 -8.32
N LYS A 41 -14.37 2.57 -7.52
CA LYS A 41 -15.76 2.29 -7.17
C LYS A 41 -16.37 3.44 -6.38
N GLU A 42 -17.66 3.71 -6.60
CA GLU A 42 -18.41 4.82 -5.96
C GLU A 42 -18.26 4.84 -4.42
N GLU A 43 -18.19 3.68 -3.78
CA GLU A 43 -18.01 3.54 -2.33
C GLU A 43 -16.69 4.12 -1.81
N TYR A 44 -15.64 4.12 -2.63
CA TYR A 44 -14.26 4.45 -2.25
C TYR A 44 -13.71 5.69 -2.93
N GLN A 45 -14.12 6.00 -4.16
CA GLN A 45 -13.48 6.99 -5.04
C GLN A 45 -13.23 8.35 -4.36
N GLU A 46 -14.25 8.96 -3.76
CA GLU A 46 -14.10 10.26 -3.10
C GLU A 46 -13.24 10.18 -1.83
N LYS A 47 -13.39 9.11 -1.05
CA LYS A 47 -12.59 8.91 0.17
C LYS A 47 -11.12 8.67 -0.15
N VAL A 48 -10.83 7.89 -1.20
CA VAL A 48 -9.47 7.64 -1.70
C VAL A 48 -8.86 8.96 -2.16
N LYS A 49 -9.58 9.74 -2.97
CA LYS A 49 -9.13 11.06 -3.44
C LYS A 49 -8.78 12.00 -2.28
N HIS A 50 -9.61 12.05 -1.23
CA HIS A 50 -9.33 12.88 -0.05
C HIS A 50 -8.05 12.45 0.68
N LEU A 51 -7.84 11.14 0.87
CA LEU A 51 -6.64 10.63 1.53
C LEU A 51 -5.38 10.82 0.67
N SER A 52 -5.49 10.69 -0.65
CA SER A 52 -4.37 10.87 -1.57
C SER A 52 -3.90 12.33 -1.73
N CYS A 53 -4.62 13.30 -1.14
CA CYS A 53 -4.14 14.68 -1.03
C CYS A 53 -2.94 14.82 -0.06
N PHE A 54 -2.75 13.86 0.85
CA PHE A 54 -1.61 13.86 1.76
C PHE A 54 -0.33 13.38 1.06
N LEU A 55 0.77 14.11 1.27
CA LEU A 55 2.07 13.73 0.74
C LEU A 55 2.46 12.33 1.24
N GLY A 56 2.82 11.45 0.30
CA GLY A 56 3.19 10.06 0.61
C GLY A 56 2.02 9.07 0.67
N VAL A 57 0.77 9.53 0.53
CA VAL A 57 -0.41 8.64 0.47
C VAL A 57 -0.81 8.39 -0.97
N LYS A 58 -0.50 7.19 -1.48
CA LYS A 58 -0.94 6.74 -2.82
C LYS A 58 -2.26 5.97 -2.75
N THR A 59 -2.89 5.75 -3.90
CA THR A 59 -4.16 5.01 -4.04
C THR A 59 -4.18 3.71 -3.23
N GLN A 60 -3.14 2.89 -3.34
CA GLN A 60 -3.02 1.64 -2.59
C GLN A 60 -3.11 1.87 -1.07
N THR A 61 -2.32 2.80 -0.54
CA THR A 61 -2.29 3.11 0.90
C THR A 61 -3.62 3.70 1.37
N ALA A 62 -4.21 4.59 0.58
CA ALA A 62 -5.52 5.17 0.86
C ALA A 62 -6.60 4.08 0.90
N LEU A 63 -6.69 3.25 -0.14
CA LEU A 63 -7.66 2.17 -0.23
C LEU A 63 -7.48 1.15 0.90
N SER A 64 -6.24 0.71 1.17
CA SER A 64 -5.94 -0.22 2.28
C SER A 64 -6.40 0.35 3.61
N THR A 65 -6.13 1.63 3.87
CA THR A 65 -6.57 2.31 5.08
C THR A 65 -8.10 2.31 5.20
N LEU A 66 -8.81 2.62 4.11
CA LEU A 66 -10.27 2.65 4.11
C LEU A 66 -10.87 1.27 4.39
N VAL A 67 -10.37 0.22 3.75
CA VAL A 67 -10.90 -1.15 3.92
C VAL A 67 -10.52 -1.76 5.27
N GLU A 68 -9.33 -1.45 5.81
CA GLU A 68 -8.91 -1.89 7.14
C GLU A 68 -9.74 -1.25 8.26
N VAL A 69 -10.07 0.03 8.08
CA VAL A 69 -10.86 0.81 9.06
C VAL A 69 -12.34 0.46 8.96
N GLY A 70 -12.86 0.33 7.74
CA GLY A 70 -14.27 0.17 7.46
C GLY A 70 -15.06 1.44 7.81
N ASP A 71 -15.73 1.43 8.97
CA ASP A 71 -16.49 2.57 9.46
C ASP A 71 -15.67 3.43 10.43
N PHE A 72 -15.37 4.67 10.03
CA PHE A 72 -14.68 5.64 10.88
C PHE A 72 -15.48 6.02 12.13
N LYS A 73 -16.81 5.85 12.14
CA LYS A 73 -17.65 6.09 13.31
C LYS A 73 -17.39 5.11 14.46
N ARG A 74 -16.63 4.04 14.21
CA ARG A 74 -16.22 3.08 15.24
C ARG A 74 -15.24 3.69 16.26
N PHE A 75 -14.67 4.87 15.98
CA PHE A 75 -13.82 5.62 16.90
C PHE A 75 -14.57 6.84 17.44
N ALA A 76 -14.52 7.05 18.77
CA ALA A 76 -15.21 8.18 19.40
C ALA A 76 -14.50 9.53 19.15
N SER A 77 -13.21 9.49 18.80
CA SER A 77 -12.44 10.68 18.43
C SER A 77 -11.34 10.38 17.42
N ALA A 78 -10.87 11.42 16.72
CA ALA A 78 -9.75 11.31 15.78
C ALA A 78 -8.44 10.85 16.47
N GLN A 79 -8.26 11.16 17.76
CA GLN A 79 -7.09 10.73 18.51
C GLN A 79 -7.11 9.22 18.79
N GLN A 80 -8.27 8.64 19.07
CA GLN A 80 -8.40 7.19 19.20
C GLN A 80 -8.12 6.48 17.87
N PHE A 81 -8.56 7.06 16.76
CA PHE A 81 -8.22 6.57 15.42
C PHE A 81 -6.71 6.65 15.15
N ALA A 82 -6.08 7.79 15.43
CA ALA A 82 -4.64 7.98 15.24
C ALA A 82 -3.82 6.98 16.08
N SER A 83 -4.21 6.74 17.32
CA SER A 83 -3.56 5.73 18.18
C SER A 83 -3.74 4.31 17.65
N TYR A 84 -4.94 3.96 17.15
CA TYR A 84 -5.17 2.66 16.48
C TYR A 84 -4.28 2.46 15.25
N ARG A 85 -4.04 3.53 14.48
CA ARG A 85 -3.16 3.52 13.30
C ARG A 85 -1.67 3.62 13.63
N GLY A 86 -1.30 3.72 14.92
CA GLY A 86 0.08 3.94 15.34
C GLY A 86 0.65 5.30 14.93
N LEU A 87 -0.22 6.29 14.65
CA LEU A 87 0.16 7.63 14.21
C LEU A 87 0.41 8.60 15.38
N THR A 88 -0.04 8.24 16.59
CA THR A 88 0.25 9.03 17.81
C THR A 88 1.60 8.55 18.37
N PRO A 89 2.64 9.40 18.43
CA PRO A 89 3.84 9.09 19.20
C PRO A 89 3.42 8.84 20.66
N GLY A 90 3.96 7.79 21.28
CA GLY A 90 3.54 7.37 22.61
C GLY A 90 3.81 8.44 23.67
N GLU A 91 2.79 9.22 24.00
CA GLU A 91 2.64 9.76 25.35
C GLU A 91 1.47 9.01 25.99
N ASP A 92 1.78 8.30 27.08
CA ASP A 92 0.83 7.67 27.98
C ASP A 92 -0.01 8.78 28.63
N VAL A 93 -1.07 9.23 27.93
CA VAL A 93 -2.07 10.09 28.55
C VAL A 93 -2.98 9.18 29.36
N ASN A 94 -2.47 8.76 30.52
CA ASN A 94 -3.25 8.14 31.58
C ASN A 94 -4.56 8.90 31.72
N GLY A 95 -5.67 8.15 31.75
CA GLY A 95 -7.01 8.70 31.86
C GLY A 95 -7.14 9.67 33.04
N ALA A 96 -7.06 10.97 32.76
CA ALA A 96 -7.59 11.99 33.63
C ALA A 96 -9.08 12.13 33.30
N ARG A 97 -9.88 11.26 33.95
CA ARG A 97 -11.29 11.55 34.18
C ARG A 97 -11.36 12.71 35.18
N ILE A 98 -11.97 13.82 34.76
CA ILE A 98 -12.68 14.75 35.64
C ILE A 98 -14.18 14.57 35.35
#